data_AF-A0A6B3CLL6-F1
#
_entry.id   AF-A0A6B3CLL6-F1
#
_cell.length_a   1.000
_cell.length_b   1.000
_cell.length_c   1.000
_cell.angle_alpha   90.00
_cell.angle_beta   90.00
_cell.angle_gamma   90.00
#
_symmetry.space_group_name_H-M   'P 1'
#
loop_
_entity.id
_entity.type
_entity.pdbx_description
1 polymer ?
#
loop_
_entity_poly.entity_id
_entity_poly.type
_entity_poly.pdbx_seq_one_letter_code
_entity_poly.pdbx_strand_id
1 'polypeptide(L)'
;LVCLVADRDLSASGVEVDFFGETARMPAGPALLAQQTGALLLPVTLWYDDSPVMRGRVHPPVEVPGTGTRAEKTSVMTQALADAFATGIADHPEDWHMLQRLWLKDLDPAKAPGAGGRGAR
;
A
#
# COMPACT_ATOMS: atom_id res chain seq x y z
N LEU A 1 16.89 12.35 1.51
CA LEU A 1 15.44 12.11 1.30
C LEU A 1 15.27 11.21 0.09
N VAL A 2 14.39 10.22 0.19
CA VAL A 2 14.04 9.29 -0.89
C VAL A 2 12.52 9.13 -0.90
N CYS A 3 11.91 9.09 -2.08
CA CYS A 3 10.47 8.87 -2.26
C CYS A 3 10.25 7.49 -2.86
N LEU A 4 9.34 6.71 -2.25
CA LEU A 4 9.00 5.36 -2.66
C LEU A 4 7.49 5.27 -2.87
N VAL A 5 7.05 4.78 -4.02
CA VAL A 5 5.66 4.39 -4.22
C VAL A 5 5.45 3.08 -3.47
N ALA A 6 4.52 3.06 -2.51
CA ALA A 6 4.47 2.03 -1.47
C ALA A 6 3.06 1.49 -1.17
N ASP A 7 2.09 1.75 -2.03
CA ASP A 7 0.69 1.33 -1.86
C ASP A 7 0.37 0.00 -2.55
N ARG A 8 1.31 -0.59 -3.30
CA ARG A 8 1.11 -1.87 -4.00
C ARG A 8 2.40 -2.67 -4.23
N ASP A 9 2.35 -3.95 -3.85
CA ASP A 9 3.34 -4.96 -4.23
C ASP A 9 2.64 -6.29 -4.54
N LEU A 10 2.62 -6.69 -5.82
CA LEU A 10 2.01 -7.96 -6.24
C LEU A 10 2.98 -9.15 -6.25
N SER A 11 4.21 -8.98 -5.76
CA SER A 11 5.15 -10.08 -5.63
C SER A 11 4.76 -11.03 -4.49
N ALA A 12 5.32 -12.23 -4.50
CA ALA A 12 5.18 -13.17 -3.38
C ALA A 12 5.84 -12.68 -2.08
N SER A 13 6.69 -11.65 -2.16
CA SER A 13 7.42 -11.07 -1.03
C SER A 13 6.76 -9.83 -0.42
N GLY A 14 5.62 -9.40 -0.93
CA GLY A 14 4.87 -8.28 -0.37
C GLY A 14 4.38 -8.57 1.04
N VAL A 15 4.32 -7.53 1.87
CA VAL A 15 3.79 -7.60 3.23
C VAL A 15 2.27 -7.51 3.14
N GLU A 16 1.58 -8.50 3.70
CA GLU A 16 0.13 -8.50 3.79
C GLU A 16 -0.34 -7.44 4.80
N VAL A 17 -1.34 -6.67 4.38
CA VAL A 17 -1.97 -5.61 5.17
C VAL A 17 -3.49 -5.70 5.04
N ASP A 18 -4.19 -5.27 6.09
CA ASP A 18 -5.60 -4.91 5.97
C ASP A 18 -5.72 -3.55 5.28
N PHE A 19 -6.47 -3.48 4.19
CA PHE A 19 -6.63 -2.26 3.41
C PHE A 19 -8.06 -2.15 2.91
N PHE A 20 -8.82 -1.22 3.49
CA PHE A 20 -10.27 -1.09 3.30
C PHE A 20 -11.06 -2.36 3.69
N GLY A 21 -10.63 -3.04 4.76
CA GLY A 21 -11.29 -4.26 5.28
C GLY A 21 -11.01 -5.53 4.48
N GLU A 22 -10.06 -5.47 3.54
CA GLU A 22 -9.66 -6.60 2.71
C GLU A 22 -8.13 -6.73 2.63
N THR A 23 -7.65 -7.95 2.40
CA THR A 23 -6.20 -8.20 2.34
C THR A 23 -5.59 -7.72 1.02
N ALA A 24 -4.61 -6.82 1.13
CA ALA A 24 -3.74 -6.40 0.06
C ALA A 24 -2.27 -6.68 0.41
N ARG A 25 -1.35 -6.40 -0.52
CA ARG A 25 0.09 -6.47 -0.28
C ARG A 25 0.78 -5.15 -0.62
N MET A 26 1.67 -4.73 0.28
CA MET A 26 2.48 -3.52 0.14
C MET A 26 3.97 -3.87 0.28
N PRO A 27 4.89 -3.09 -0.33
CA PRO A 27 6.30 -3.41 -0.30
C PRO A 27 6.89 -3.25 1.11
N ALA A 28 7.72 -4.20 1.53
CA ALA A 28 8.48 -4.13 2.80
C ALA A 28 9.56 -3.02 2.80
N GLY A 29 9.98 -2.58 1.62
CA GLY A 29 11.15 -1.71 1.40
C GLY A 29 11.18 -0.45 2.28
N PRO A 30 10.10 0.36 2.35
CA PRO A 30 10.08 1.56 3.18
C PRO A 30 10.35 1.28 4.66
N ALA A 31 9.66 0.29 5.24
CA ALA A 31 9.83 -0.10 6.64
C ALA A 31 11.19 -0.72 6.92
N LEU A 32 11.73 -1.53 6.00
CA LEU A 32 13.06 -2.12 6.13
C LEU A 32 14.16 -1.06 6.08
N LEU A 33 14.07 -0.09 5.17
CA LEU A 33 15.03 1.01 5.06
C LEU A 33 15.02 1.87 6.32
N ALA A 34 13.86 2.21 6.86
CA ALA A 34 13.73 2.96 8.11
C ALA A 34 14.39 2.20 9.28
N GLN A 35 14.09 0.91 9.45
CA GLN A 35 14.72 0.07 10.49
C GLN A 35 16.24 -0.05 10.34
N GLN A 36 16.76 -0.14 9.11
CA GLN A 36 18.20 -0.30 8.86
C GLN A 36 18.99 0.99 9.09
N THR A 37 18.39 2.13 8.79
CA THR A 37 19.10 3.41 8.73
C THR A 37 18.79 4.34 9.91
N GLY A 38 17.71 4.08 10.64
CA GLY A 38 17.16 4.99 11.63
C GLY A 38 16.48 6.23 11.02
N ALA A 39 16.30 6.27 9.70
CA ALA A 39 15.58 7.35 9.04
C ALA A 39 14.09 7.33 9.41
N LEU A 40 13.47 8.53 9.48
CA LEU A 40 12.03 8.65 9.65
C LEU A 40 11.29 8.07 8.45
N LEU A 41 10.25 7.29 8.73
CA LEU A 41 9.30 6.80 7.73
C LEU A 41 8.06 7.70 7.76
N LEU A 42 7.90 8.52 6.73
CA LEU A 42 6.80 9.49 6.63
C LEU A 42 5.82 9.05 5.53
N PRO A 43 4.57 8.66 5.86
CA PRO A 43 3.52 8.46 4.87
C PRO A 43 3.20 9.80 4.19
N VAL A 44 2.97 9.77 2.88
CA VAL A 44 2.58 10.96 2.10
C VAL A 44 1.41 10.59 1.21
N THR A 45 0.33 11.37 1.28
CA THR A 45 -0.82 11.26 0.37
C THR A 45 -0.90 12.51 -0.50
N LEU A 46 -1.26 12.33 -1.77
CA LEU A 46 -1.35 13.39 -2.77
C LEU A 46 -2.75 13.36 -3.38
N TRP A 47 -3.28 14.53 -3.72
CA TRP A 47 -4.62 14.69 -4.32
C TRP A 47 -4.70 15.99 -5.13
N TYR A 48 -5.80 16.17 -5.85
CA TYR A 48 -6.14 17.39 -6.57
C TYR A 48 -7.37 18.04 -5.93
N ASP A 49 -7.37 19.38 -5.89
CA ASP A 49 -8.56 20.18 -5.60
C ASP A 49 -9.00 20.92 -6.88
N ASP A 50 -9.87 21.91 -6.77
CA ASP A 50 -10.29 22.74 -7.91
C ASP A 50 -9.14 23.62 -8.49
N SER A 51 -7.95 23.59 -7.90
CA SER A 51 -6.79 24.34 -8.36
C SER A 51 -5.93 23.51 -9.32
N PRO A 52 -5.09 24.16 -10.16
CA PRO A 52 -4.20 23.44 -11.08
C PRO A 52 -2.96 22.83 -10.38
N VAL A 53 -2.90 22.81 -9.05
CA VAL A 53 -1.73 22.41 -8.28
C VAL A 53 -2.05 21.19 -7.43
N MET A 54 -1.22 20.14 -7.57
CA MET A 54 -1.32 18.95 -6.73
C MET A 54 -1.07 19.32 -5.26
N ARG A 55 -1.94 18.83 -4.39
CA ARG A 55 -1.82 18.94 -2.94
C ARG A 55 -1.15 17.71 -2.37
N GLY A 56 -0.59 17.88 -1.17
CA GLY A 56 0.06 16.78 -0.47
C GLY A 56 0.04 16.97 1.03
N ARG A 57 -0.07 15.86 1.75
CA ARG A 57 -0.01 15.82 3.21
C ARG A 57 1.10 14.87 3.60
N VAL A 58 2.05 15.39 4.38
CA VAL A 58 3.01 14.56 5.12
C VAL A 58 2.35 14.18 6.44
N HIS A 59 2.15 12.88 6.65
CA HIS A 59 1.55 12.35 7.87
C HIS A 59 2.61 12.23 8.98
N PRO A 60 2.19 12.07 10.26
CA PRO A 60 3.12 11.77 11.34
C PRO A 60 4.02 10.58 11.01
N PRO A 61 5.26 10.55 11.52
CA PRO A 61 6.17 9.44 11.27
C PRO A 61 5.60 8.13 11.82
N VAL A 62 5.82 7.05 11.08
CA VAL A 62 5.54 5.69 11.55
C VAL A 62 6.63 5.30 12.54
N GLU A 63 6.22 5.02 13.77
CA GLU A 63 7.11 4.60 14.84
C GLU A 63 7.66 3.19 14.59
N VAL A 64 8.94 2.99 14.92
CA VAL A 64 9.55 1.66 14.91
C VAL A 64 9.15 0.95 16.21
N PRO A 65 8.47 -0.21 16.18
CA PRO A 65 8.10 -0.90 17.41
C PRO A 65 9.32 -1.28 18.25
N GLY A 66 9.22 -1.10 19.58
CA GLY A 66 10.30 -1.41 20.51
C GLY A 66 10.64 -2.91 20.58
N THR A 67 9.63 -3.77 20.45
CA THR A 67 9.73 -5.23 20.60
C THR A 67 9.37 -5.97 19.31
N GLY A 68 9.65 -7.27 19.26
CA GLY A 68 9.39 -8.13 18.09
C GLY A 68 10.61 -8.34 17.21
N THR A 69 10.53 -9.37 16.37
CA THR A 69 11.49 -9.65 15.31
C THR A 69 11.46 -8.57 14.25
N ARG A 70 12.51 -8.49 13.44
CA ARG A 70 12.58 -7.54 12.32
C ARG A 70 11.40 -7.70 11.34
N ALA A 71 10.93 -8.93 11.12
CA ALA A 71 9.79 -9.19 10.24
C ALA A 71 8.48 -8.68 10.85
N GLU A 72 8.23 -8.94 12.13
CA GLU A 72 7.04 -8.44 12.85
C GLU A 72 7.02 -6.90 12.88
N LYS A 73 8.15 -6.26 13.18
CA LYS A 73 8.27 -4.79 13.13
C LYS A 73 7.95 -4.25 11.74
N THR A 74 8.49 -4.88 10.69
CA THR A 74 8.22 -4.52 9.30
C THR A 74 6.72 -4.61 8.99
N SER A 75 6.07 -5.70 9.41
CA SER A 75 4.62 -5.88 9.21
C SER A 75 3.79 -4.79 9.88
N VAL A 76 4.06 -4.48 11.15
CA VAL A 76 3.38 -3.41 11.89
C VAL A 76 3.59 -2.04 11.23
N MET A 77 4.82 -1.73 10.82
CA MET A 77 5.13 -0.46 10.17
C MET A 77 4.47 -0.33 8.80
N THR A 78 4.42 -1.41 8.01
CA THR A 78 3.75 -1.40 6.71
C THR A 78 2.23 -1.31 6.87
N GLN A 79 1.63 -1.91 7.90
CA GLN A 79 0.22 -1.70 8.22
C GLN A 79 -0.07 -0.23 8.55
N ALA A 80 0.78 0.42 9.37
CA ALA A 80 0.60 1.84 9.68
C ALA A 80 0.68 2.75 8.45
N LEU A 81 1.52 2.39 7.45
CA LEU A 81 1.50 3.06 6.15
C LEU A 81 0.16 2.84 5.42
N ALA A 82 -0.33 1.60 5.39
CA ALA A 82 -1.60 1.25 4.76
C ALA A 82 -2.77 2.05 5.37
N ASP A 83 -2.81 2.18 6.70
CA ASP A 83 -3.85 2.95 7.40
C ASP A 83 -3.82 4.45 7.03
N ALA A 84 -2.62 5.02 6.93
CA ALA A 84 -2.44 6.42 6.52
C ALA A 84 -2.85 6.64 5.06
N PHE A 85 -2.50 5.71 4.17
CA PHE A 85 -2.94 5.73 2.78
C PHE A 85 -4.45 5.59 2.67
N ALA A 86 -5.06 4.64 3.39
CA ALA A 86 -6.50 4.42 3.39
C ALA A 86 -7.26 5.68 3.80
N THR A 87 -6.76 6.41 4.80
CA THR A 87 -7.34 7.69 5.21
C THR A 87 -7.32 8.72 4.07
N GLY A 88 -6.15 8.97 3.47
CA GLY A 88 -6.05 9.98 2.40
C GLY A 88 -6.77 9.59 1.10
N ILE A 89 -6.81 8.30 0.78
CA ILE A 89 -7.58 7.79 -0.36
C ILE A 89 -9.08 7.87 -0.09
N ALA A 90 -9.54 7.64 1.15
CA ALA A 90 -10.96 7.79 1.48
C ALA A 90 -11.44 9.26 1.37
N ASP A 91 -10.56 10.22 1.67
CA ASP A 91 -10.86 11.65 1.55
C ASP A 91 -10.92 12.11 0.07
N HIS A 92 -10.12 11.48 -0.81
CA HIS A 92 -9.98 11.83 -2.23
C HIS A 92 -9.90 10.58 -3.14
N PRO A 93 -10.96 9.75 -3.22
CA PRO A 93 -10.90 8.45 -3.89
C PRO A 93 -10.72 8.54 -5.40
N GLU A 94 -11.24 9.59 -6.03
CA GLU A 94 -11.12 9.84 -7.49
C GLU A 94 -9.69 10.05 -7.96
N ASP A 95 -8.81 10.51 -7.08
CA ASP A 95 -7.40 10.81 -7.38
C ASP A 95 -6.48 9.60 -7.17
N TRP A 96 -7.01 8.51 -6.63
CA TRP A 96 -6.25 7.28 -6.48
C TRP A 96 -6.26 6.48 -7.80
N HIS A 97 -5.19 6.65 -8.57
CA HIS A 97 -5.01 6.04 -9.89
C HIS A 97 -4.71 4.52 -9.85
N MET A 98 -5.50 3.73 -9.13
CA MET A 98 -5.37 2.28 -9.03
C MET A 98 -6.34 1.56 -9.95
N LEU A 99 -6.05 1.56 -11.25
CA LEU A 99 -6.85 0.89 -12.28
C LEU A 99 -6.55 -0.62 -12.39
N GLN A 100 -5.57 -1.10 -11.64
CA GLN A 100 -5.16 -2.51 -11.62
C GLN A 100 -5.72 -3.21 -10.38
N ARG A 101 -5.80 -4.54 -10.46
CA ARG A 101 -6.14 -5.37 -9.29
C ARG A 101 -5.12 -5.15 -8.17
N LEU A 102 -5.63 -5.05 -6.96
CA LEU A 102 -4.86 -4.77 -5.74
C LEU A 102 -5.09 -5.86 -4.68
N TRP A 103 -6.34 -6.13 -4.35
CA TRP A 103 -6.69 -7.08 -3.29
C TRP A 103 -6.41 -8.52 -3.72
N LEU A 104 -5.88 -9.33 -2.79
CA LEU A 104 -5.44 -10.69 -3.09
C LEU A 104 -6.57 -11.58 -3.59
N LYS A 105 -7.79 -11.37 -3.09
CA LYS A 105 -8.97 -12.14 -3.48
C LYS A 105 -9.34 -11.99 -4.96
N ASP A 106 -8.93 -10.87 -5.59
CA ASP A 106 -9.22 -10.53 -6.99
C ASP A 106 -8.12 -11.01 -7.94
N LEU A 107 -6.95 -11.40 -7.41
CA LEU A 107 -5.83 -11.89 -8.21
C LEU A 107 -6.03 -13.34 -8.69
N ASP A 108 -7.03 -14.05 -8.17
CA ASP A 108 -7.37 -15.40 -8.59
C ASP A 108 -7.69 -15.45 -10.11
N PRO A 109 -6.88 -16.16 -10.92
CA PRO A 109 -7.14 -16.32 -12.35
C PRO A 109 -8.50 -16.96 -12.65
N ALA A 110 -9.01 -17.82 -11.76
CA ALA A 110 -10.31 -18.46 -11.91
C ALA A 110 -11.48 -17.48 -11.83
N LYS A 111 -11.25 -16.29 -11.23
CA LYS A 111 -12.24 -15.20 -11.14
C LYS A 111 -12.08 -14.16 -12.26
N ALA A 112 -11.18 -14.36 -13.22
CA ALA A 112 -11.01 -13.43 -14.33
C ALA A 112 -12.22 -13.49 -15.29
N PRO A 113 -12.81 -12.34 -15.67
CA PRO A 113 -13.86 -12.31 -16.67
C PRO A 113 -13.33 -12.91 -17.99
N GLY A 114 -13.89 -14.05 -18.41
CA GLY A 114 -13.53 -14.73 -19.67
C GLY A 114 -12.85 -16.11 -19.54
N ALA A 115 -12.59 -16.61 -18.33
CA ALA A 115 -11.99 -17.94 -18.13
C ALA A 115 -12.91 -19.13 -18.50
N GLY A 116 -14.21 -18.90 -18.69
CA GLY A 116 -15.21 -19.96 -18.96
C GLY A 116 -15.52 -20.26 -20.43
N GLY A 117 -14.70 -19.84 -21.40
CA GLY A 117 -15.10 -19.77 -22.81
C GLY A 117 -14.15 -20.39 -23.85
N ARG A 118 -13.28 -21.34 -23.52
CA ARG A 118 -12.49 -22.07 -24.53
C ARG A 118 -12.48 -23.57 -24.26
N GLY A 119 -13.50 -24.25 -24.77
CA GLY A 119 -13.61 -25.70 -24.71
C GLY A 119 -14.81 -26.24 -25.48
N ALA A 120 -14.86 -26.01 -26.79
CA ALA A 120 -15.57 -26.85 -27.76
C ALA A 120 -15.34 -26.30 -29.19
N ARG A 121 -14.38 -26.88 -29.91
CA ARG A 121 -14.44 -27.16 -31.35
C ARG A 121 -13.37 -28.18 -31.70
#